data_AF-A0A8S3GL69-F1
#
_entry.id   AF-A0A8S3GL69-F1
#
_cell.length_a   1.000
_cell.length_b   1.000
_cell.length_c   1.000
_cell.angle_alpha   90.00
_cell.angle_beta   90.00
_cell.angle_gamma   90.00
#
_symmetry.space_group_name_H-M   'P 1'
#
loop_
_entity.id
_entity.type
_entity.pdbx_description
1 polymer ?
#
loop_
_entity_poly.entity_id
_entity_poly.type
_entity_poly.pdbx_seq_one_letter_code
_entity_poly.pdbx_strand_id
1 'polypeptide(L)' 'MLNISCKLLLVVILGSFASAIRIGSFNLHQYGPKKSSNATLTNLIAQIINDFDLAAIQEITDVS' A
#
# COMPACT_ATOMS: atom_id res chain seq x y z
N MET A 1 11.86 -37.12 14.12
CA MET A 1 11.24 -36.61 12.87
C MET A 1 9.87 -36.04 13.21
N LEU A 2 9.55 -34.81 12.79
CA LEU A 2 8.25 -34.20 13.08
C LEU A 2 7.15 -34.88 12.24
N ASN A 3 6.06 -35.33 12.88
CA ASN A 3 4.89 -35.92 12.22
C ASN A 3 4.29 -34.93 11.20
N ILE A 4 3.82 -35.45 10.05
CA ILE A 4 3.12 -34.70 8.99
C ILE A 4 2.01 -33.80 9.55
N SER A 5 1.26 -34.27 10.55
CA SER A 5 0.21 -33.48 11.21
C SER A 5 0.74 -32.20 11.88
N CYS A 6 1.92 -32.26 12.50
CA CYS A 6 2.58 -31.09 13.10
C CYS A 6 3.10 -30.10 12.05
N LYS A 7 3.60 -30.60 10.90
CA LYS A 7 4.04 -29.74 9.80
C LYS A 7 2.88 -28.99 9.18
N LEU A 8 1.75 -29.65 8.98
CA LEU A 8 0.54 -29.03 8.43
C LEU A 8 0.00 -27.96 9.38
N LEU A 9 -0.04 -28.25 10.68
CA LEU A 9 -0.45 -27.28 11.70
C LEU A 9 0.45 -26.05 11.70
N LEU A 10 1.78 -26.23 11.61
CA LEU A 10 2.72 -25.12 11.54
C LEU A 10 2.50 -24.24 10.29
N VAL A 11 2.25 -24.84 9.13
CA VAL A 11 1.98 -24.10 7.88
C VAL A 11 0.69 -23.29 7.98
N VAL A 12 -0.38 -23.86 8.55
CA VAL A 12 -1.66 -23.15 8.72
C VAL A 12 -1.49 -21.98 9.69
N ILE A 13 -0.78 -22.18 10.80
CA ILE A 13 -0.47 -21.11 11.76
C ILE A 13 0.32 -20.00 11.07
N LEU A 14 1.46 -20.31 10.45
CA LEU A 14 2.31 -19.32 9.78
C LEU A 14 1.58 -18.59 8.64
N GLY A 15 0.74 -19.29 7.88
CA GLY A 15 -0.07 -18.71 6.81
C GLY A 15 -1.18 -17.79 7.33
N SER A 16 -1.72 -18.06 8.53
CA SER A 16 -2.76 -17.24 9.15
C SER A 16 -2.22 -15.92 9.73
N PHE A 17 -0.93 -15.88 10.06
CA PHE A 17 -0.23 -14.68 10.51
C PHE A 17 0.45 -13.91 9.37
N ALA A 18 0.44 -14.44 8.15
CA ALA A 18 0.92 -13.73 6.98
C ALA A 18 -0.13 -12.69 6.56
N SER A 19 0.14 -11.41 6.86
CA SER A 19 -0.66 -10.31 6.32
C SER A 19 -0.52 -10.26 4.80
N ALA A 20 -1.64 -10.11 4.09
CA ALA A 20 -1.60 -9.85 2.65
C ALA A 20 -0.97 -8.47 2.39
N ILE A 21 0.00 -8.41 1.48
CA ILE A 21 0.61 -7.15 1.05
C ILE A 21 -0.39 -6.39 0.16
N ARG A 22 -0.67 -5.13 0.50
CA ARG A 22 -1.53 -4.22 -0.27
C ARG A 22 -0.68 -3.38 -1.19
N ILE A 23 -0.82 -3.59 -2.50
CA ILE A 23 -0.11 -2.83 -3.54
C ILE A 23 -1.11 -2.01 -4.35
N GLY A 24 -0.84 -0.72 -4.53
CA GLY A 24 -1.71 0.22 -5.23
C GLY A 24 -0.98 0.96 -6.37
N SER A 25 -1.74 1.35 -7.40
CA SER A 25 -1.27 2.20 -8.49
C SER A 25 -2.28 3.34 -8.68
N PHE A 26 -1.81 4.58 -8.54
CA PHE A 26 -2.65 5.77 -8.56
C PHE A 26 -2.11 6.77 -9.56
N ASN A 27 -2.97 7.13 -10.50
CA ASN A 27 -2.73 8.27 -11.37
C ASN A 27 -3.33 9.52 -10.71
N LEU A 28 -2.46 10.41 -10.22
CA LEU A 28 -2.88 11.68 -9.64
C LEU A 28 -2.76 12.74 -10.74
N HIS A 29 -3.81 12.85 -11.56
CA HIS A 29 -3.79 13.70 -12.75
C HIS A 29 -3.17 15.08 -12.49
N GLN A 30 -2.09 15.44 -13.17
CA GLN A 30 -1.38 16.71 -13.00
C GLN A 30 -1.13 17.10 -11.53
N TYR A 31 -0.64 16.17 -10.70
CA TYR A 31 -0.36 16.44 -9.31
C TYR A 31 0.96 17.21 -9.17
N GLY A 32 0.86 18.52 -9.07
CA GLY A 32 1.97 19.46 -8.87
C GLY A 32 1.64 20.56 -7.86
N PRO A 33 2.42 21.66 -7.80
CA PRO A 33 2.35 22.69 -6.76
C PRO A 33 0.95 23.27 -6.50
N LYS A 34 0.14 23.43 -7.55
CA LYS A 34 -1.24 23.92 -7.44
C LYS A 34 -2.17 22.94 -6.73
N LYS A 35 -2.01 21.64 -6.94
CA LYS A 35 -2.84 20.60 -6.30
C LYS A 35 -2.32 20.23 -4.92
N SER A 36 -0.99 20.12 -4.76
CA SER A 36 -0.37 19.77 -3.48
C SER A 36 -0.52 20.85 -2.40
N SER A 37 -0.68 22.12 -2.79
CA SER A 37 -0.98 23.22 -1.86
C SER A 37 -2.41 23.21 -1.30
N ASN A 38 -3.33 22.42 -1.88
CA ASN A 38 -4.67 22.24 -1.32
C ASN A 38 -4.63 21.19 -0.20
N ALA A 39 -4.59 21.65 1.05
CA ALA A 39 -4.49 20.79 2.23
C ALA A 39 -5.58 19.70 2.28
N THR A 40 -6.81 20.01 1.88
CA THR A 40 -7.91 19.04 1.87
C THR A 40 -7.66 17.90 0.90
N LEU A 41 -7.23 18.21 -0.34
CA LEU A 41 -6.91 17.20 -1.35
C LEU A 41 -5.70 16.35 -0.95
N THR A 42 -4.63 17.00 -0.48
CA THR A 42 -3.40 16.32 -0.06
C THR A 42 -3.65 15.37 1.11
N ASN A 43 -4.46 15.79 2.10
CA ASN A 43 -4.81 14.94 3.24
C ASN A 43 -5.64 13.72 2.82
N LEU A 44 -6.57 13.90 1.87
CA LEU A 44 -7.38 12.80 1.35
C LEU A 44 -6.54 11.79 0.57
N ILE A 45 -5.60 12.27 -0.26
CA ILE A 45 -4.65 11.41 -0.98
C ILE A 45 -3.77 10.63 0.01
N ALA A 46 -3.25 11.31 1.05
CA ALA A 46 -2.45 10.66 2.09
C ALA A 46 -3.24 9.60 2.87
N GLN A 47 -4.51 9.85 3.17
CA GLN A 47 -5.38 8.87 3.82
C GLN A 47 -5.56 7.62 2.96
N ILE A 48 -5.76 7.77 1.65
CA ILE A 48 -5.90 6.64 0.74
C ILE A 48 -4.58 5.86 0.62
N ILE A 49 -3.44 6.55 0.47
CA ILE A 49 -2.14 5.91 0.27
C ILE A 49 -1.68 5.15 1.53
N ASN A 50 -1.99 5.65 2.73
CA ASN A 50 -1.62 5.01 4.00
C ASN A 50 -2.20 3.60 4.19
N ASP A 51 -3.21 3.22 3.40
CA ASP A 51 -3.79 1.88 3.42
C ASP A 51 -2.97 0.85 2.63
N PHE A 52 -1.92 1.27 1.92
CA PHE A 52 -1.11 0.42 1.04
C PHE A 52 0.33 0.32 1.56
N ASP A 53 0.88 -0.90 1.51
CA ASP A 53 2.28 -1.16 1.85
C ASP A 53 3.23 -0.64 0.76
N LEU A 54 2.77 -0.64 -0.50
CA LEU A 54 3.48 -0.09 -1.65
C LEU A 54 2.49 0.60 -2.59
N ALA A 55 2.73 1.88 -2.88
CA ALA A 55 1.92 2.65 -3.82
C ALA A 55 2.79 3.26 -4.93
N ALA A 56 2.43 2.99 -6.18
CA ALA A 56 2.99 3.65 -7.34
C ALA A 56 2.16 4.89 -7.71
N ILE A 57 2.75 6.08 -7.63
CA ILE A 57 2.08 7.34 -7.94
C ILE A 57 2.54 7.84 -9.32
N GLN A 58 1.58 8.16 -10.19
CA GLN A 58 1.83 8.63 -11.57
C GLN A 58 1.28 10.04 -11.78
N GLU A 59 1.72 10.66 -12.88
CA GLU A 59 1.38 12.04 -13.28
C GLU A 59 1.76 13.11 -12.23
N ILE A 60 2.84 12.86 -11.49
CA ILE A 60 3.49 13.90 -10.68
C ILE A 60 4.07 14.94 -11.63
N THR A 61 3.50 16.13 -11.62
CA THR A 61 3.96 17.30 -12.39
C THR A 61 4.69 18.27 -11.47
N ASP A 62 5.61 17.72 -10.67
CA ASP A 62 6.54 18.55 -9.92
C ASP A 62 7.70 18.92 -10.85
N VAL A 63 7.82 20.21 -11.10
CA VAL A 63 8.89 20.80 -11.90
C VAL A 63 9.81 21.49 -10.91
N SER A 64 10.66 20.70 -10.27
CA SER A 64 11.75 21.21 -9.43
C SER A 64 12.66 22.13 -10.24
#